data_AF-A0A536LGG6-F1
#
_entry.id   AF-A0A536LGG6-F1
#
_cell.length_a   1.000
_cell.length_b   1.000
_cell.length_c   1.000
_cell.angle_alpha   90.00
_cell.angle_beta   90.00
_cell.angle_gamma   90.00
#
_symmetry.space_group_name_H-M   'P 1'
#
loop_
_entity.id
_entity.type
_entity.pdbx_description
1 polymer ?
#
loop_
_entity_poly.entity_id
_entity_poly.type
_entity_poly.pdbx_seq_one_letter_code
_entity_poly.pdbx_strand_id
1 'polypeptide(L)'
;DGRPLSNTVGSVLDPVFAFRRGVRIQPGETVRIAFWTVVASSRADVLDLVDKHHDGSAFERAATLAWTQAQVQLSHLGIHADEASLFQRLAGHVLYADRSTRPSSEAIRGGGGGPAALWAQGISGDIPIVLVRIDDIEDIAIVGQLLRAHEYWRMKQLAVDLVILNERASSYVQDLQIALETTVRTSQSHPRVGVDGARGSVFVLRTDLISRETR
;
A
#
# COMPACT_ATOMS: atom_id res chain seq x y z
N ASP A 1 38.93 12.54 -5.87
CA ASP A 1 38.94 14.02 -5.98
C ASP A 1 37.91 14.70 -5.08
N GLY A 2 38.27 14.97 -3.82
CA GLY A 2 37.42 15.68 -2.84
C GLY A 2 37.12 17.16 -3.16
N ARG A 3 37.00 17.52 -4.45
CA ARG A 3 36.70 18.86 -4.94
C ARG A 3 35.30 19.31 -4.47
N PRO A 4 35.05 20.61 -4.24
CA PRO A 4 33.72 21.09 -3.90
C PRO A 4 32.72 20.84 -5.04
N LEU A 5 31.43 20.77 -4.72
CA LEU A 5 30.38 20.79 -5.73
C LEU A 5 30.38 22.15 -6.45
N SER A 6 29.93 22.20 -7.71
CA SER A 6 29.91 23.42 -8.53
C SER A 6 29.03 24.54 -7.99
N ASN A 7 28.14 24.24 -7.02
CA ASN A 7 27.18 25.18 -6.43
C ASN A 7 26.28 25.87 -7.47
N THR A 8 25.85 25.12 -8.47
CA THR A 8 25.01 25.59 -9.57
C THR A 8 23.56 25.19 -9.36
N VAL A 9 22.64 26.10 -9.71
CA VAL A 9 21.19 25.83 -9.82
C VAL A 9 20.77 25.97 -11.27
N GLY A 10 19.75 25.23 -11.70
CA GLY A 10 19.26 25.31 -13.06
C GLY A 10 17.98 24.52 -13.26
N SER A 11 17.24 24.87 -14.32
CA SER A 11 16.08 24.12 -14.75
C SER A 11 16.54 22.78 -15.33
N VAL A 12 16.03 21.69 -14.77
CA VAL A 12 16.33 20.32 -15.19
C VAL A 12 15.03 19.52 -15.28
N LEU A 13 15.02 18.49 -16.12
CA LEU A 13 13.85 17.60 -16.24
C LEU A 13 13.64 16.78 -14.97
N ASP A 14 14.72 16.23 -14.43
CA ASP A 14 14.74 15.45 -13.19
C ASP A 14 15.53 16.21 -12.10
N PRO A 15 14.86 16.94 -11.20
CA PRO A 15 15.54 17.76 -10.20
C PRO A 15 16.34 16.88 -9.22
N VAL A 16 17.57 17.31 -8.96
CA VAL A 16 18.45 16.71 -7.94
C VAL A 16 18.96 17.79 -6.99
N PHE A 17 18.93 17.49 -5.70
CA PHE A 17 19.62 18.27 -4.68
C PHE A 17 20.87 17.51 -4.23
N ALA A 18 22.04 18.09 -4.46
CA ALA A 18 23.31 17.48 -4.10
C ALA A 18 24.00 18.25 -2.97
N PHE A 19 24.32 17.54 -1.88
CA PHE A 19 25.09 18.07 -0.76
C PHE A 19 26.31 17.19 -0.50
N ARG A 20 27.44 17.80 -0.13
CA ARG A 20 28.69 17.09 0.17
C ARG A 20 29.24 17.54 1.52
N ARG A 21 29.48 16.58 2.42
CA ARG A 21 30.14 16.80 3.70
C ARG A 21 31.25 15.78 3.89
N GLY A 22 32.46 16.25 4.16
CA GLY A 22 33.57 15.39 4.58
C GLY A 22 33.48 15.09 6.06
N VAL A 23 33.67 13.81 6.43
CA VAL A 23 33.71 13.35 7.81
C VAL A 23 35.00 12.57 8.00
N ARG A 24 35.75 12.87 9.08
CA ARG A 24 36.93 12.10 9.48
C ARG A 24 36.55 11.25 10.69
N ILE A 25 36.71 9.94 10.57
CA ILE A 25 36.42 8.97 11.62
C ILE A 25 37.77 8.45 12.15
N GLN A 26 38.01 8.58 13.46
CA GLN A 26 39.23 8.08 14.08
C GLN A 26 39.13 6.56 14.32
N PRO A 27 40.26 5.86 14.54
CA PRO A 27 40.23 4.44 14.91
C PRO A 27 39.34 4.19 16.14
N GLY A 28 38.39 3.26 16.02
CA GLY A 28 37.45 2.92 17.10
C GLY A 28 36.26 3.87 17.27
N GLU A 29 36.23 5.02 16.56
CA GLU A 29 35.15 5.99 16.67
C GLU A 29 33.98 5.71 15.71
N THR A 30 32.80 6.21 16.05
CA THR A 30 31.59 6.14 15.21
C THR A 30 31.00 7.53 14.99
N VAL A 31 30.71 7.88 13.75
CA VAL A 31 29.97 9.10 13.41
C VAL A 31 28.57 8.74 12.91
N ARG A 32 27.55 9.39 13.45
CA ARG A 32 26.14 9.25 13.01
C ARG A 32 25.74 10.48 12.20
N ILE A 33 25.08 10.25 11.07
CA ILE A 33 24.63 11.31 10.16
C ILE A 33 23.14 11.10 9.91
N ALA A 34 22.33 12.15 10.14
CA ALA A 34 20.92 12.16 9.78
C ALA A 34 20.72 13.09 8.57
N PHE A 35 19.94 12.62 7.60
CA PHE A 35 19.51 13.41 6.45
C PHE A 35 18.01 13.60 6.52
N TRP A 36 17.55 14.84 6.28
CA TRP A 36 16.14 15.19 6.25
C TRP A 36 15.77 15.66 4.85
N THR A 37 14.66 15.16 4.34
CA THR A 37 14.00 15.72 3.16
C THR A 37 12.68 16.31 3.63
N VAL A 38 12.50 17.61 3.47
CA VAL A 38 11.32 18.35 3.91
C VAL A 38 10.70 19.07 2.73
N VAL A 39 9.37 19.15 2.74
CA VAL A 39 8.57 19.86 1.73
C VAL A 39 7.56 20.71 2.48
N ALA A 40 7.41 21.97 2.08
CA ALA A 40 6.37 22.86 2.62
C ALA A 40 5.91 23.86 1.55
N SER A 41 4.76 24.48 1.78
CA SER A 41 4.09 25.36 0.82
C SER A 41 4.78 26.71 0.63
N SER A 42 5.66 27.10 1.55
CA SER A 42 6.43 28.35 1.47
C SER A 42 7.88 28.17 1.91
N ARG A 43 8.74 29.10 1.49
CA ARG A 43 10.14 29.13 1.92
C ARG A 43 10.27 29.31 3.43
N ALA A 44 9.39 30.11 4.05
CA ALA A 44 9.43 30.34 5.49
C ALA A 44 9.15 29.03 6.26
N ASP A 45 8.11 28.30 5.87
CA ASP A 45 7.76 27.02 6.51
C ASP A 45 8.86 25.96 6.36
N VAL A 46 9.56 25.93 5.22
CA VAL A 46 10.73 25.05 5.04
C VAL A 46 11.84 25.40 6.03
N LEU A 47 12.13 26.69 6.25
CA LEU A 47 13.17 27.11 7.20
C LEU A 47 12.78 26.76 8.64
N ASP A 48 11.51 26.93 9.01
CA ASP A 48 11.01 26.53 10.33
C ASP A 48 11.16 25.00 10.55
N LEU A 49 10.89 24.19 9.52
CA LEU A 49 11.13 22.75 9.56
C LEU A 49 12.63 22.43 9.70
N VAL A 50 13.50 23.13 8.98
CA VAL A 50 14.96 22.95 9.09
C VAL A 50 15.42 23.24 10.52
N ASP A 51 14.99 24.35 11.12
CA ASP A 51 15.35 24.73 12.48
C ASP A 51 14.86 23.70 13.50
N LYS A 52 13.63 23.19 13.33
CA LYS A 52 13.06 22.11 14.16
C LYS A 52 13.89 20.82 14.12
N HIS A 53 14.48 20.51 12.96
CA HIS A 53 15.21 19.26 12.72
C HIS A 53 16.74 19.39 12.83
N HIS A 54 17.26 20.59 13.10
CA HIS A 54 18.69 20.88 13.23
C HIS A 54 19.31 20.33 14.54
N ASP A 55 18.49 20.10 15.57
CA ASP A 55 18.95 19.52 16.84
C ASP A 55 19.38 18.05 16.69
N GLY A 56 20.51 17.68 17.31
CA GLY A 56 21.09 16.34 17.22
C GLY A 56 20.19 15.22 17.75
N SER A 57 19.24 15.54 18.63
CA SER A 57 18.24 14.58 19.12
C SER A 57 16.91 14.57 18.33
N ALA A 58 16.79 15.38 17.27
CA ALA A 58 15.59 15.43 16.45
C ALA A 58 15.28 14.09 15.76
N PHE A 59 16.32 13.34 15.35
CA PHE A 59 16.14 12.03 14.74
C PHE A 59 15.52 11.03 15.73
N GLU A 60 16.10 10.91 16.93
CA GLU A 60 15.61 9.99 17.97
C GLU A 60 14.17 10.30 18.36
N ARG A 61 13.82 11.60 18.48
CA ARG A 61 12.44 12.01 18.73
C ARG A 61 11.50 11.62 17.59
N ALA A 62 11.88 11.89 16.33
CA ALA A 62 11.06 11.54 15.18
C ALA A 62 10.88 10.02 15.04
N ALA A 63 11.95 9.25 15.25
CA ALA A 63 11.91 7.79 15.25
C ALA A 63 10.99 7.25 16.35
N THR A 64 11.09 7.79 17.57
CA THR A 64 10.22 7.41 18.69
C THR A 64 8.76 7.74 18.41
N LEU A 65 8.47 8.92 17.86
CA LEU A 65 7.12 9.31 17.46
C LEU A 65 6.57 8.40 16.35
N ALA A 66 7.37 8.13 15.32
CA ALA A 66 6.97 7.24 14.23
C ALA A 66 6.71 5.81 14.73
N TRP A 67 7.55 5.30 15.63
CA TRP A 67 7.36 4.00 16.25
C TRP A 67 6.08 3.95 17.09
N THR A 68 5.87 4.95 17.95
CA THR A 68 4.66 5.05 18.80
C THR A 68 3.41 5.13 17.94
N GLN A 69 3.43 5.98 16.90
CA GLN A 69 2.34 6.12 15.94
C GLN A 69 2.06 4.80 15.22
N ALA A 70 3.10 4.07 14.79
CA ALA A 70 2.93 2.76 14.17
C ALA A 70 2.28 1.77 15.14
N GLN A 71 2.70 1.70 16.40
CA GLN A 71 2.07 0.82 17.38
C GLN A 71 0.58 1.14 17.61
N VAL A 72 0.24 2.42 17.75
CA VAL A 72 -1.15 2.87 17.88
C VAL A 72 -1.98 2.48 16.65
N GLN A 73 -1.42 2.69 15.46
CA GLN A 73 -2.04 2.32 14.19
C GLN A 73 -2.31 0.81 14.09
N LEU A 74 -1.33 -0.03 14.40
CA LEU A 74 -1.47 -1.48 14.36
C LEU A 74 -2.49 -1.96 15.39
N SER A 75 -2.45 -1.43 16.61
CA SER A 75 -3.41 -1.76 17.66
C SER A 75 -4.84 -1.40 17.27
N HIS A 76 -5.04 -0.28 16.59
CA HIS A 76 -6.37 0.15 16.14
C HIS A 76 -6.93 -0.78 15.06
N LEU A 77 -6.09 -1.24 14.14
CA LEU A 77 -6.45 -2.21 13.10
C LEU A 77 -6.55 -3.65 13.64
N GLY A 78 -6.14 -3.91 14.88
CA GLY A 78 -6.11 -5.24 15.47
C GLY A 78 -5.14 -6.20 14.77
N ILE A 79 -4.05 -5.69 14.21
CA ILE A 79 -3.05 -6.47 13.48
C ILE A 79 -1.70 -6.50 14.19
N HIS A 80 -0.96 -7.58 13.97
CA HIS A 80 0.39 -7.74 14.51
C HIS A 80 1.47 -7.24 13.55
N ALA A 81 2.70 -7.08 14.03
CA ALA A 81 3.81 -6.53 13.26
C ALA A 81 4.25 -7.43 12.09
N ASP A 82 4.16 -8.74 12.25
CA ASP A 82 4.39 -9.75 11.22
C ASP A 82 3.33 -9.67 10.12
N GLU A 83 2.06 -9.52 10.49
CA GLU A 83 0.96 -9.32 9.55
C GLU A 83 1.11 -8.00 8.78
N ALA A 84 1.49 -6.91 9.46
CA ALA A 84 1.82 -5.64 8.81
C ALA A 84 3.00 -5.76 7.84
N SER A 85 4.03 -6.55 8.18
CA SER A 85 5.15 -6.85 7.29
C SER A 85 4.70 -7.61 6.03
N LEU A 86 3.82 -8.61 6.20
CA LEU A 86 3.21 -9.32 5.08
C LEU A 86 2.41 -8.36 4.18
N PHE A 87 1.61 -7.47 4.76
CA PHE A 87 0.81 -6.51 4.00
C PHE A 87 1.69 -5.51 3.23
N GLN A 88 2.81 -5.07 3.79
CA GLN A 88 3.78 -4.23 3.07
C GLN A 88 4.44 -4.97 1.91
N ARG A 89 4.77 -6.25 2.09
CA ARG A 89 5.32 -7.09 1.00
C ARG A 89 4.31 -7.24 -0.14
N LEU A 90 3.04 -7.52 0.18
CA LEU A 90 1.96 -7.57 -0.80
C LEU A 90 1.77 -6.23 -1.52
N ALA A 91 1.78 -5.11 -0.80
CA ALA A 91 1.74 -3.76 -1.38
C ALA A 91 2.90 -3.52 -2.37
N GLY A 92 4.09 -4.07 -2.11
CA GLY A 92 5.21 -4.02 -3.04
C GLY A 92 4.87 -4.61 -4.41
N HIS A 93 4.18 -5.75 -4.45
CA HIS A 93 3.72 -6.37 -5.70
C HIS A 93 2.55 -5.64 -6.36
N VAL A 94 1.79 -4.84 -5.60
CA VAL A 94 0.72 -3.97 -6.13
C VAL A 94 1.32 -2.72 -6.80
N LEU A 95 2.34 -2.12 -6.18
CA LEU A 95 3.00 -0.91 -6.66
C LEU A 95 3.99 -1.17 -7.80
N TYR A 96 4.66 -2.32 -7.77
CA TYR A 96 5.70 -2.67 -8.73
C TYR A 96 5.35 -3.99 -9.39
N ALA A 97 5.33 -3.98 -10.73
CA ALA A 97 5.11 -5.18 -11.50
C ALA A 97 6.17 -6.23 -11.20
N ASP A 98 5.75 -7.38 -10.69
CA ASP A 98 6.61 -8.53 -10.44
C ASP A 98 6.43 -9.58 -11.54
N ARG A 99 7.54 -10.10 -12.07
CA ARG A 99 7.49 -11.16 -13.10
C ARG A 99 6.94 -12.47 -12.55
N SER A 100 7.09 -12.73 -11.26
CA SER A 100 6.59 -13.93 -10.58
C SER A 100 5.07 -13.97 -10.47
N THR A 101 4.40 -12.80 -10.46
CA THR A 101 2.94 -12.69 -10.41
C THR A 101 2.32 -12.49 -11.80
N ARG A 102 3.13 -12.42 -12.85
CA ARG A 102 2.66 -12.26 -14.22
C ARG A 102 1.90 -13.51 -14.68
N PRO A 103 0.69 -13.38 -15.25
CA PRO A 103 -0.02 -14.50 -15.86
C PRO A 103 0.80 -15.15 -16.99
N SER A 104 0.48 -16.41 -17.30
CA SER A 104 1.13 -17.13 -18.40
C SER A 104 0.92 -16.38 -19.72
N SER A 105 1.88 -16.50 -20.66
CA SER A 105 1.74 -15.87 -21.97
C SER A 105 0.53 -16.40 -22.75
N GLU A 106 0.09 -17.63 -22.47
CA GLU A 106 -1.15 -18.17 -23.01
C GLU A 106 -2.38 -17.46 -22.44
N ALA A 107 -2.46 -17.25 -21.12
CA ALA A 107 -3.54 -16.50 -20.50
C ALA A 107 -3.62 -15.06 -21.02
N ILE A 108 -2.46 -14.39 -21.18
CA ILE A 108 -2.40 -13.03 -21.71
C ILE A 108 -2.87 -12.99 -23.17
N ARG A 109 -2.47 -13.96 -23.99
CA ARG A 109 -2.93 -14.06 -25.39
C ARG A 109 -4.40 -14.44 -25.52
N GLY A 110 -4.89 -15.28 -24.61
CA GLY A 110 -6.31 -15.58 -24.46
C GLY A 110 -7.13 -14.32 -24.16
N GLY A 111 -6.47 -13.31 -23.58
CA GLY A 111 -7.04 -12.01 -23.29
C GLY A 111 -8.05 -12.07 -22.15
N GLY A 112 -8.56 -10.89 -21.81
CA GLY A 112 -9.78 -10.71 -21.04
C GLY A 112 -10.64 -9.66 -21.74
N GLY A 113 -11.84 -9.43 -21.23
CA GLY A 113 -12.67 -8.33 -21.66
C GLY A 113 -11.94 -6.99 -21.47
N GLY A 114 -12.32 -5.99 -22.26
CA GLY A 114 -11.84 -4.62 -22.07
C GLY A 114 -12.38 -3.99 -20.78
N PRO A 115 -12.05 -2.71 -20.51
CA PRO A 115 -12.55 -1.97 -19.34
C PRO A 115 -14.08 -2.04 -19.15
N ALA A 116 -14.84 -2.14 -20.25
CA ALA A 116 -16.29 -2.30 -20.19
C ALA A 116 -16.75 -3.54 -19.40
N ALA A 117 -15.98 -4.64 -19.42
CA ALA A 117 -16.29 -5.84 -18.65
C ALA A 117 -16.15 -5.61 -17.13
N LEU A 118 -15.21 -4.75 -16.71
CA LEU A 118 -15.06 -4.33 -15.32
C LEU A 118 -16.17 -3.35 -14.91
N TRP A 119 -16.51 -2.39 -15.78
CA TRP A 119 -17.57 -1.41 -15.52
C TRP A 119 -18.94 -2.06 -15.34
N ALA A 120 -19.21 -3.15 -16.07
CA ALA A 120 -20.43 -3.95 -15.87
C ALA A 120 -20.54 -4.53 -14.45
N GLN A 121 -19.42 -4.67 -13.74
CA GLN A 121 -19.37 -5.08 -12.33
C GLN A 121 -19.19 -3.91 -11.35
N GLY A 122 -19.25 -2.66 -11.84
CA GLY A 122 -19.04 -1.45 -11.03
C GLY A 122 -17.58 -1.18 -10.65
N ILE A 123 -16.62 -1.88 -11.26
CA ILE A 123 -15.18 -1.73 -11.00
C ILE A 123 -14.61 -0.76 -12.04
N SER A 124 -14.01 0.37 -11.65
CA SER A 124 -13.55 1.37 -12.64
C SER A 124 -12.32 0.93 -13.41
N GLY A 125 -11.36 0.29 -12.73
CA GLY A 125 -10.06 -0.12 -13.29
C GLY A 125 -8.98 0.97 -13.28
N ASP A 126 -9.24 2.14 -12.67
CA ASP A 126 -8.27 3.26 -12.62
C ASP A 126 -7.19 3.09 -11.54
N ILE A 127 -7.44 2.25 -10.54
CA ILE A 127 -6.50 1.93 -9.46
C ILE A 127 -6.16 0.44 -9.48
N PRO A 128 -5.04 0.02 -8.85
CA PRO A 128 -4.67 -1.38 -8.79
C PRO A 128 -5.78 -2.26 -8.20
N ILE A 129 -5.98 -3.44 -8.79
CA ILE A 129 -6.95 -4.44 -8.34
C ILE A 129 -6.19 -5.62 -7.73
N VAL A 130 -6.54 -5.98 -6.50
CA VAL A 130 -6.15 -7.25 -5.88
C VAL A 130 -7.33 -8.21 -5.98
N LEU A 131 -7.14 -9.31 -6.70
CA LEU A 131 -8.14 -10.36 -6.86
C LEU A 131 -7.83 -11.53 -5.92
N VAL A 132 -8.83 -11.96 -5.15
CA VAL A 132 -8.83 -13.23 -4.44
C VAL A 132 -9.92 -14.13 -5.00
N ARG A 133 -9.57 -15.39 -5.25
CA ARG A 133 -10.48 -16.43 -5.75
C ARG A 133 -10.67 -17.45 -4.64
N ILE A 134 -11.91 -17.80 -4.34
CA ILE A 134 -12.25 -18.71 -3.26
C ILE A 134 -13.44 -19.59 -3.66
N ASP A 135 -13.31 -20.88 -3.46
CA ASP A 135 -14.35 -21.89 -3.70
C ASP A 135 -14.74 -22.66 -2.44
N ASP A 136 -13.85 -22.71 -1.44
CA ASP A 136 -14.10 -23.32 -0.14
C ASP A 136 -14.34 -22.29 0.98
N ILE A 137 -15.30 -22.59 1.86
CA ILE A 137 -15.59 -21.80 3.05
C ILE A 137 -14.53 -21.99 4.14
N GLU A 138 -13.80 -23.10 4.13
CA GLU A 138 -12.69 -23.34 5.06
C GLU A 138 -11.57 -22.30 4.90
N ASP A 139 -11.40 -21.75 3.69
CA ASP A 139 -10.40 -20.74 3.36
C ASP A 139 -10.84 -19.29 3.63
N ILE A 140 -12.04 -19.07 4.21
CA ILE A 140 -12.60 -17.73 4.41
C ILE A 140 -11.71 -16.84 5.31
N ALA A 141 -10.86 -17.45 6.15
CA ALA A 141 -9.89 -16.73 6.96
C ALA A 141 -8.92 -15.88 6.11
N ILE A 142 -8.58 -16.33 4.89
CA ILE A 142 -7.73 -15.60 3.93
C ILE A 142 -8.43 -14.31 3.49
N VAL A 143 -9.74 -14.37 3.22
CA VAL A 143 -10.54 -13.18 2.88
C VAL A 143 -10.54 -12.18 4.04
N GLY A 144 -10.72 -12.67 5.27
CA GLY A 144 -10.62 -11.84 6.47
C GLY A 144 -9.25 -11.15 6.61
N GLN A 145 -8.17 -11.87 6.32
CA GLN A 145 -6.81 -11.31 6.33
C GLN A 145 -6.60 -10.27 5.23
N LEU A 146 -7.11 -10.49 4.01
CA LEU A 146 -7.03 -9.53 2.91
C LEU A 146 -7.85 -8.27 3.17
N LEU A 147 -8.98 -8.38 3.86
CA LEU A 147 -9.76 -7.21 4.29
C LEU A 147 -8.97 -6.36 5.29
N ARG A 148 -8.26 -6.98 6.24
CA ARG A 148 -7.32 -6.25 7.12
C ARG A 148 -6.15 -5.65 6.35
N ALA A 149 -5.64 -6.33 5.33
CA ALA A 149 -4.60 -5.80 4.44
C ALA A 149 -5.10 -4.56 3.69
N HIS A 150 -6.33 -4.59 3.19
CA HIS A 150 -6.97 -3.48 2.49
C HIS A 150 -7.11 -2.23 3.37
N GLU A 151 -7.58 -2.39 4.62
CA GLU A 151 -7.64 -1.29 5.58
C GLU A 151 -6.23 -0.79 5.98
N TYR A 152 -5.26 -1.68 6.10
CA TYR A 152 -3.86 -1.31 6.33
C TYR A 152 -3.30 -0.44 5.19
N TRP A 153 -3.53 -0.84 3.93
CA TRP A 153 -3.10 -0.07 2.76
C TRP A 153 -3.79 1.29 2.69
N ARG A 154 -5.10 1.34 2.97
CA ARG A 154 -5.86 2.59 3.06
C ARG A 154 -5.25 3.54 4.10
N MET A 155 -4.90 3.03 5.28
CA MET A 155 -4.20 3.79 6.32
C MET A 155 -2.82 4.29 5.84
N LYS A 156 -2.11 3.51 5.01
CA LYS A 156 -0.86 3.91 4.36
C LYS A 156 -1.05 4.76 3.09
N GLN A 157 -2.26 5.21 2.81
CA GLN A 157 -2.63 6.02 1.64
C GLN A 157 -2.38 5.31 0.29
N LEU A 158 -2.39 3.98 0.28
CA LEU A 158 -2.32 3.17 -0.92
C LEU A 158 -3.74 2.81 -1.36
N ALA A 159 -4.15 3.33 -2.52
CA ALA A 159 -5.46 3.06 -3.10
C ALA A 159 -5.47 1.72 -3.86
N VAL A 160 -6.38 0.81 -3.48
CA VAL A 160 -6.51 -0.53 -4.06
C VAL A 160 -7.98 -0.94 -4.06
N ASP A 161 -8.45 -1.52 -5.17
CA ASP A 161 -9.73 -2.25 -5.19
C ASP A 161 -9.48 -3.72 -4.83
N LEU A 162 -10.24 -4.25 -3.87
CA LEU A 162 -10.21 -5.66 -3.50
C LEU A 162 -11.41 -6.37 -4.13
N VAL A 163 -11.16 -7.31 -5.04
CA VAL A 163 -12.19 -8.13 -5.68
C VAL A 163 -12.13 -9.54 -5.10
N ILE A 164 -13.22 -9.98 -4.51
CA ILE A 164 -13.41 -11.34 -4.00
C ILE A 164 -14.30 -12.08 -4.99
N LEU A 165 -13.74 -13.07 -5.68
CA LEU A 165 -14.44 -13.90 -6.63
C LEU A 165 -14.80 -15.25 -6.00
N ASN A 166 -16.10 -15.47 -5.79
CA ASN A 166 -16.67 -16.72 -5.33
C ASN A 166 -16.78 -17.70 -6.51
N GLU A 167 -15.99 -18.77 -6.48
CA GLU A 167 -15.91 -19.81 -7.51
C GLU A 167 -16.63 -21.10 -7.12
N ARG A 168 -17.32 -21.13 -5.98
CA ARG A 168 -18.05 -22.30 -5.52
C ARG A 168 -19.16 -22.68 -6.50
N ALA A 169 -19.32 -23.98 -6.72
CA ALA A 169 -20.35 -24.51 -7.62
C ALA A 169 -21.75 -24.06 -7.19
N SER A 170 -22.61 -23.78 -8.17
CA SER A 170 -23.92 -23.14 -8.00
C SER A 170 -24.87 -23.87 -7.03
N SER A 171 -24.72 -25.17 -6.85
CA SER A 171 -25.55 -25.96 -5.92
C SER A 171 -25.25 -25.73 -4.43
N TYR A 172 -24.10 -25.13 -4.09
CA TYR A 172 -23.66 -24.86 -2.71
C TYR A 172 -23.10 -23.45 -2.50
N VAL A 173 -23.32 -22.55 -3.47
CA VAL A 173 -22.74 -21.19 -3.49
C VAL A 173 -23.30 -20.27 -2.41
N GLN A 174 -24.54 -20.53 -1.96
CA GLN A 174 -25.27 -19.63 -1.07
C GLN A 174 -24.58 -19.47 0.29
N ASP A 175 -24.07 -20.55 0.88
CA ASP A 175 -23.44 -20.52 2.20
C ASP A 175 -22.14 -19.71 2.17
N LEU A 176 -21.29 -19.97 1.17
CA LEU A 176 -20.06 -19.21 1.00
C LEU A 176 -20.36 -17.73 0.68
N GLN A 177 -21.34 -17.45 -0.18
CA GLN A 177 -21.72 -16.09 -0.51
C GLN A 177 -22.17 -15.30 0.73
N ILE A 178 -23.06 -15.87 1.55
CA ILE A 178 -23.53 -15.25 2.80
C ILE A 178 -22.37 -15.03 3.76
N ALA A 179 -21.45 -15.99 3.86
CA ALA A 179 -20.28 -15.89 4.72
C ALA A 179 -19.34 -14.76 4.24
N LEU A 180 -19.06 -14.65 2.94
CA LEU A 180 -18.24 -13.58 2.36
C LEU A 180 -18.86 -12.20 2.61
N GLU A 181 -20.15 -12.04 2.30
CA GLU A 181 -20.87 -10.78 2.54
C GLU A 181 -20.89 -10.39 4.01
N THR A 182 -21.02 -11.38 4.90
CA THR A 182 -20.98 -11.16 6.36
C THR A 182 -19.59 -10.75 6.84
N THR A 183 -18.54 -11.38 6.33
CA THR A 183 -17.15 -11.01 6.64
C THR A 183 -16.84 -9.59 6.15
N VAL A 184 -17.22 -9.25 4.91
CA VAL A 184 -17.02 -7.90 4.34
C VAL A 184 -17.79 -6.85 5.14
N ARG A 185 -19.07 -7.10 5.45
CA ARG A 185 -19.89 -6.18 6.25
C ARG A 185 -19.31 -5.95 7.64
N THR A 186 -18.86 -7.02 8.30
CA THR A 186 -18.21 -6.93 9.62
C THR A 186 -16.93 -6.10 9.54
N SER A 187 -16.10 -6.30 8.51
CA SER A 187 -14.90 -5.50 8.29
C SER A 187 -15.21 -4.01 8.11
N GLN A 188 -16.20 -3.68 7.29
CA GLN A 188 -16.57 -2.28 7.00
C GLN A 188 -17.27 -1.56 8.17
N SER A 189 -17.77 -2.29 9.16
CA SER A 189 -18.40 -1.71 10.35
C SER A 189 -17.42 -1.09 11.35
N HIS A 190 -16.12 -1.35 11.21
CA HIS A 190 -15.10 -0.77 12.07
C HIS A 190 -14.88 0.72 11.72
N PRO A 191 -14.71 1.61 12.72
CA PRO A 191 -14.46 3.02 12.47
C PRO A 191 -13.22 3.20 11.57
N ARG A 192 -13.39 3.85 10.41
CA ARG A 192 -12.29 4.15 9.51
C ARG A 192 -11.40 5.23 10.12
N VAL A 193 -10.10 4.96 10.29
CA VAL A 193 -9.12 5.95 10.74
C VAL A 193 -8.13 6.26 9.63
N GLY A 194 -8.12 7.53 9.21
CA GLY A 194 -7.24 8.04 8.16
C GLY A 194 -7.81 9.26 7.46
N VAL A 195 -6.98 9.94 6.67
CA VAL A 195 -7.42 11.03 5.80
C VAL A 195 -8.31 10.45 4.71
N ASP A 196 -9.43 11.12 4.39
CA ASP A 196 -10.45 10.77 3.38
C ASP A 196 -9.94 10.59 1.92
N GLY A 197 -8.63 10.47 1.71
CA GLY A 197 -8.00 10.47 0.39
C GLY A 197 -7.84 9.12 -0.29
N ALA A 198 -7.57 8.04 0.47
CA ALA A 198 -7.28 6.74 -0.14
C ALA A 198 -8.56 6.08 -0.66
N ARG A 199 -8.70 6.03 -1.98
CA ARG A 199 -9.81 5.39 -2.70
C ARG A 199 -9.59 3.88 -2.76
N GLY A 200 -10.67 3.10 -2.89
CA GLY A 200 -10.58 1.64 -2.92
C GLY A 200 -11.81 0.99 -2.34
N SER A 201 -12.46 0.16 -3.14
CA SER A 201 -13.71 -0.53 -2.82
C SER A 201 -13.47 -2.02 -2.68
N VAL A 202 -14.35 -2.68 -1.92
CA VAL A 202 -14.39 -4.15 -1.83
C VAL A 202 -15.58 -4.63 -2.66
N PHE A 203 -15.33 -5.53 -3.59
CA PHE A 203 -16.34 -6.13 -4.45
C PHE A 203 -16.43 -7.63 -4.16
N VAL A 204 -17.64 -8.16 -4.02
CA VAL A 204 -17.88 -9.60 -3.92
C VAL A 204 -18.64 -10.02 -5.17
N LEU A 205 -17.99 -10.80 -6.04
CA LEU A 205 -18.54 -11.26 -7.30
C LEU A 205 -18.69 -12.79 -7.28
N ARG A 206 -19.64 -13.29 -8.07
CA ARG A 206 -19.82 -14.72 -8.28
C ARG A 206 -19.42 -15.13 -9.67
N THR A 207 -18.63 -16.19 -9.78
CA THR A 207 -18.09 -16.65 -11.07
C THR A 207 -19.19 -17.10 -12.05
N ASP A 208 -20.35 -17.55 -11.54
CA ASP A 208 -21.48 -17.99 -12.36
C ASP A 208 -22.37 -16.85 -12.88
N LEU A 209 -22.22 -15.64 -12.34
CA LEU A 209 -22.97 -14.45 -12.75
C LEU A 209 -22.16 -13.50 -13.64
N ILE A 210 -20.86 -13.76 -13.83
CA ILE A 210 -19.98 -12.96 -14.67
C ILE A 210 -19.68 -13.67 -15.99
N SER A 211 -19.48 -12.89 -17.04
CA SER A 211 -19.11 -13.44 -18.34
C SER A 211 -17.72 -14.07 -18.30
N ARG A 212 -17.43 -15.00 -19.23
CA ARG A 212 -16.09 -15.59 -19.36
C ARG A 212 -15.03 -14.54 -19.68
N GLU A 213 -15.40 -13.46 -20.37
CA GLU A 213 -14.50 -12.34 -20.67
C GLU A 213 -14.17 -11.52 -19.40
N THR A 214 -15.07 -11.50 -18.42
CA THR A 214 -14.89 -10.77 -17.15
C THR A 214 -14.11 -11.58 -16.11
N ARG A 215 -14.09 -12.91 -16.21
CA ARG A 215 -13.47 -13.83 -15.25
C ARG A 215 -11.94 -13.88 -15.39
#